data_AF-A0A2D7W565-F1
#
_entry.id   AF-A0A2D7W565-F1
#
_cell.length_a   1.000
_cell.length_b   1.000
_cell.length_c   1.000
_cell.angle_alpha   90.00
_cell.angle_beta   90.00
_cell.angle_gamma   90.00
#
_symmetry.space_group_name_H-M   'P 1'
#
loop_
_entity.id
_entity.type
_entity.pdbx_description
1 polymer ?
#
loop_
_entity_poly.entity_id
_entity_poly.type
_entity_poly.pdbx_seq_one_letter_code
_entity_poly.pdbx_strand_id
1 'polypeptide(L)' 'ERVLETMGVDWSMVQPVEDRKGHDRRYSVNDGRIRDLGYKPLRSFDEGLAETVQWYRDNEDWWRPLKERAAIKKTR' A
#
# COMPACT_ATOMS: atom_id res chain seq x y z
N GLU A 1 8.03 5.11 5.62
CA GLU A 1 7.74 6.35 6.36
C GLU A 1 6.63 7.14 5.70
N ARG A 2 6.72 7.43 4.40
CA ARG A 2 5.67 8.03 3.55
C ARG A 2 4.20 7.87 4.00
N VAL A 3 3.69 6.66 4.26
CA VAL A 3 2.29 6.48 4.73
C VAL A 3 2.07 7.12 6.11
N LEU A 4 3.00 6.94 7.05
CA LEU A 4 2.96 7.57 8.38
C LEU A 4 2.97 9.09 8.25
N GLU A 5 3.86 9.63 7.40
CA GLU A 5 3.95 11.07 7.11
C GLU A 5 2.63 11.63 6.55
N THR A 6 2.05 10.98 5.52
CA THR A 6 0.76 11.39 4.95
C THR A 6 -0.38 11.31 5.97
N MET A 7 -0.27 10.44 6.96
CA MET A 7 -1.23 10.29 8.05
C MET A 7 -0.95 11.19 9.26
N GLY A 8 0.16 11.93 9.27
CA GLY A 8 0.55 12.79 10.40
C GLY A 8 0.87 12.00 11.68
N VAL A 9 1.36 10.77 11.54
CA VAL A 9 1.74 9.89 12.65
C VAL A 9 3.21 9.48 12.53
N ASP A 10 3.75 8.88 13.59
CA ASP A 10 5.14 8.42 13.64
C ASP A 10 5.25 6.91 13.84
N TRP A 11 6.48 6.44 14.00
CA TRP A 11 6.83 5.03 14.15
C TRP A 11 6.26 4.36 15.40
N SER A 12 5.78 5.11 16.40
CA SER A 12 5.03 4.56 17.54
C SER A 12 3.77 3.79 17.13
N MET A 13 3.24 4.06 15.92
CA MET A 13 2.10 3.33 15.35
C MET A 13 2.50 2.01 14.67
N VAL A 14 3.79 1.68 14.59
CA VAL A 14 4.29 0.47 13.91
C VAL A 14 4.60 -0.63 14.92
N GLN A 15 3.99 -1.79 14.71
CA GLN A 15 4.29 -3.01 15.46
C GLN A 15 4.98 -4.04 14.56
N PRO A 16 6.21 -4.46 14.88
CA PRO A 16 6.84 -5.59 14.22
C PRO A 16 6.06 -6.88 14.51
N VAL A 17 5.82 -7.69 13.48
CA VAL A 17 5.18 -9.01 13.58
C VAL A 17 6.06 -10.05 12.90
N GLU A 18 5.81 -11.33 13.18
CA GLU A 18 6.53 -12.43 12.52
C GLU A 18 6.36 -12.37 11.00
N ASP A 19 7.45 -12.58 10.27
CA ASP A 19 7.44 -12.56 8.82
C ASP A 19 6.67 -13.75 8.24
N ARG A 20 6.04 -13.56 7.09
CA ARG A 20 5.26 -14.61 6.45
C ARG A 20 6.21 -15.63 5.81
N LYS A 21 5.97 -16.93 6.04
CA LYS A 21 6.66 -18.00 5.30
C LYS A 21 6.51 -17.77 3.78
N GLY A 22 7.63 -17.83 3.07
CA GLY A 22 7.67 -17.59 1.62
C GLY A 22 7.51 -16.12 1.21
N HIS A 23 7.84 -15.17 2.08
CA HIS A 23 7.97 -13.77 1.69
C HIS A 23 9.30 -13.58 0.94
N ASP A 24 9.23 -13.44 -0.39
CA ASP A 24 10.42 -13.15 -1.20
C ASP A 24 11.02 -11.79 -0.82
N ARG A 25 12.34 -11.73 -0.66
CA ARG A 25 13.03 -10.54 -0.15
C ARG A 25 13.04 -9.35 -1.10
N ARG A 26 13.03 -9.61 -2.41
CA ARG A 26 13.18 -8.57 -3.42
C ARG A 26 12.56 -8.98 -4.74
N TYR A 27 11.65 -8.14 -5.22
CA TYR A 27 11.25 -8.09 -6.62
C TYR A 27 11.82 -6.84 -7.28
N SER A 28 12.15 -6.95 -8.56
CA SER A 28 12.63 -5.84 -9.37
C SER A 28 12.28 -6.11 -10.81
N VAL A 29 11.76 -5.09 -11.48
CA VAL A 29 11.36 -5.17 -12.89
C VAL A 29 12.17 -4.16 -13.67
N ASN A 30 12.69 -4.58 -14.83
CA ASN A 30 13.26 -3.69 -15.82
C ASN A 30 12.18 -3.37 -16.84
N ASP A 31 11.83 -2.08 -16.97
CA ASP A 31 10.78 -1.59 -17.88
C ASP A 31 11.35 -1.02 -19.20
N GLY A 32 12.63 -1.25 -19.52
CA GLY A 32 13.29 -0.72 -20.71
C GLY A 32 12.58 -1.10 -22.02
N ARG A 33 12.16 -2.36 -22.15
CA ARG A 33 11.47 -2.85 -23.36
C ARG A 33 10.18 -2.11 -23.67
N ILE A 34 9.42 -1.72 -22.66
CA ILE A 34 8.17 -0.98 -22.87
C ILE A 34 8.45 0.52 -23.06
N ARG A 35 9.51 1.05 -22.45
CA ARG A 35 9.98 2.43 -22.69
C ARG A 35 10.40 2.66 -24.13
N ASP A 36 10.97 1.65 -24.79
CA ASP A 36 11.28 1.71 -26.23
C ASP A 36 10.02 1.93 -27.09
N LEU A 37 8.84 1.56 -26.56
CA LEU A 37 7.54 1.81 -27.19
C LEU A 37 6.93 3.17 -26.79
N GLY A 38 7.68 4.02 -26.11
CA GLY A 38 7.25 5.34 -25.66
C GLY A 38 6.55 5.36 -24.30
N TYR A 39 6.47 4.23 -23.61
CA TYR A 39 5.91 4.21 -22.24
C TYR A 39 6.77 5.05 -21.29
N LYS A 40 6.08 5.82 -20.47
CA LYS A 40 6.64 6.45 -19.28
C LYS A 40 5.57 6.50 -18.18
N PRO A 41 5.93 6.31 -16.90
CA PRO A 41 5.02 6.58 -15.80
C PRO A 41 4.50 8.02 -15.88
N LEU A 42 3.19 8.18 -15.74
CA LEU A 42 2.54 9.49 -15.74
C LEU A 42 2.45 10.12 -14.35
N ARG A 43 2.74 9.34 -13.31
CA ARG A 43 2.74 9.73 -11.91
C ARG A 43 4.02 9.19 -11.27
N SER A 44 4.62 10.01 -10.43
CA SER A 44 5.62 9.53 -9.48
C SER A 44 4.97 8.64 -8.42
N PHE A 45 5.80 7.89 -7.70
CA PHE A 45 5.31 7.08 -6.59
C PHE A 45 4.69 7.95 -5.48
N ASP A 46 5.30 9.11 -5.19
CA ASP A 46 4.86 9.99 -4.11
C ASP A 46 3.49 10.62 -4.43
N GLU A 47 3.28 11.09 -5.66
CA GLU A 47 1.98 11.59 -6.12
C GLU A 47 0.91 10.51 -6.06
N GLY A 48 1.18 9.34 -6.64
CA GLY A 48 0.23 8.23 -6.67
C GLY A 48 -0.12 7.73 -5.28
N LEU A 49 0.86 7.67 -4.36
CA LEU A 49 0.62 7.28 -2.97
C LEU A 49 -0.25 8.29 -2.23
N ALA A 50 0.00 9.60 -2.39
CA ALA A 50 -0.80 10.64 -1.77
C ALA A 50 -2.26 10.62 -2.25
N GLU A 51 -2.47 10.52 -3.57
CA GLU A 51 -3.80 10.37 -4.19
C GLU A 51 -4.51 9.10 -3.68
N THR A 52 -3.77 7.99 -3.56
CA THR A 52 -4.31 6.72 -3.04
C THR A 52 -4.75 6.85 -1.58
N VAL A 53 -3.93 7.43 -0.70
CA VAL A 53 -4.29 7.62 0.71
C VAL A 53 -5.54 8.51 0.83
N GLN A 54 -5.62 9.59 0.05
CA GLN A 54 -6.80 10.46 0.03
C GLN A 54 -8.05 9.69 -0.43
N TRP A 55 -7.93 8.86 -1.47
CA TRP A 55 -9.04 8.02 -1.93
C TRP A 55 -9.55 7.09 -0.82
N TYR A 56 -8.67 6.44 -0.06
CA TYR A 56 -9.10 5.59 1.06
C TYR A 56 -9.80 6.36 2.18
N ARG A 57 -9.44 7.63 2.41
CA ARG A 57 -10.15 8.49 3.38
C ARG A 57 -11.56 8.82 2.92
N ASP A 58 -11.71 9.14 1.63
CA ASP A 58 -12.98 9.61 1.07
C ASP A 58 -13.96 8.46 0.74
N ASN A 59 -13.48 7.21 0.68
CA ASN A 59 -14.26 6.05 0.23
C ASN A 59 -14.42 4.99 1.33
N GLU A 60 -14.71 5.44 2.55
CA GLU A 60 -14.87 4.56 3.71
C GLU A 60 -15.97 3.51 3.54
N ASP A 61 -17.12 3.92 3.02
CA ASP A 61 -18.27 3.03 2.77
C ASP A 61 -17.93 1.89 1.80
N TRP A 62 -16.90 2.07 0.97
CA TRP A 62 -16.43 1.04 0.04
C TRP A 62 -15.58 -0.02 0.74
N TRP A 63 -14.55 0.36 1.51
CA TRP A 63 -13.62 -0.62 2.09
C TRP A 63 -14.06 -1.15 3.45
N ARG A 64 -14.83 -0.39 4.24
CA ARG A 64 -15.21 -0.78 5.61
C ARG A 64 -15.96 -2.13 5.64
N PRO A 65 -16.96 -2.40 4.77
CA PRO A 65 -17.62 -3.70 4.72
C PRO A 65 -16.69 -4.86 4.33
N LEU A 66 -15.68 -4.60 3.49
CA LEU A 66 -14.70 -5.61 3.07
C LEU A 66 -13.78 -6.00 4.23
N LYS A 67 -13.34 -5.00 5.01
CA LYS A 67 -12.52 -5.21 6.20
C LYS A 67 -13.28 -6.02 7.27
N GLU A 68 -14.55 -5.71 7.50
CA GLU A 68 -15.39 -6.45 8.44
C GLU A 68 -15.58 -7.91 8.04
N ARG A 69 -15.82 -8.18 6.75
CA ARG A 69 -15.93 -9.55 6.21
C ARG A 69 -14.64 -10.34 6.33
N ALA A 70 -13.51 -9.68 6.09
CA ALA A 70 -12.17 -10.29 6.16
C ALA A 70 -11.66 -10.46 7.59
N ALA A 71 -12.34 -9.87 8.59
CA ALA A 71 -11.93 -9.99 9.97
C ALA A 71 -11.94 -11.46 10.40
N ILE A 72 -10.75 -12.01 10.66
CA ILE A 72 -10.61 -13.34 11.23
C ILE A 72 -11.27 -13.29 12.62
N LYS A 73 -12.39 -13.99 12.76
CA LYS A 73 -13.01 -14.21 14.07
C LYS A 73 -11.95 -14.90 14.93
N LYS A 74 -11.48 -14.24 15.99
CA LYS A 74 -10.70 -14.89 17.03
C LYS A 74 -11.59 -15.94 17.69
N THR A 75 -11.52 -17.18 17.22
CA THR A 75 -12.08 -18.31 17.95
C THR A 75 -11.30 -18.42 19.25
N ARG A 76 -12.00 -18.33 20.38
CA ARG A 76 -11.45 -18.62 21.71
C ARG A 76 -11.01 -20.07 21.79
#